data_AF-A0AAW0W9M4-F1
#
_entry.id   AF-A0AAW0W9M4-F1
#
_cell.length_a   1.000
_cell.length_b   1.000
_cell.length_c   1.000
_cell.angle_alpha   90.00
_cell.angle_beta   90.00
_cell.angle_gamma   90.00
#
_symmetry.space_group_name_H-M   'P 1'
#
loop_
_entity.id
_entity.type
_entity.pdbx_description
1 polymer ?
#
loop_
_entity_poly.entity_id
_entity_poly.type
_entity_poly.pdbx_seq_one_letter_code
_entity_poly.pdbx_strand_id
1 'polypeptide(L)'
;EYGESWDTMDTIFNESRDNTSLQICDEEGTHCMYVLPNLPPESAQQQSTQQHSANQLVIVLDFVQRYTVAMESLLLDQTLHENVFASQMAEIHANLEGLIDSLINSVIMCDLQPYEAIVANLSVRMYKGGDTVIRAERGFRTLRQVRRGLQYIIDIFGTRSLIPKS
;
A
#
# COMPACT_ATOMS: atom_id res chain seq x y z
N GLU A 1 0.54 -18.64 -15.86
CA GLU A 1 -0.67 -17.95 -15.37
C GLU A 1 -0.90 -18.34 -13.92
N TYR A 2 -1.12 -17.38 -13.02
CA TYR A 2 -1.80 -17.71 -11.76
C TYR A 2 -3.25 -17.99 -12.15
N GLY A 3 -3.58 -19.26 -12.40
CA GLY A 3 -4.87 -19.72 -12.93
C GLY A 3 -6.04 -19.57 -11.97
N GLU A 4 -6.03 -18.57 -11.09
CA GLU A 4 -7.03 -18.36 -10.06
C GLU A 4 -7.56 -16.93 -10.11
N SER A 5 -8.88 -16.80 -10.00
CA SER A 5 -9.57 -15.50 -10.00
C SER A 5 -9.29 -14.73 -8.69
N TRP A 6 -9.45 -13.41 -8.71
CA TRP A 6 -9.37 -12.59 -7.50
C TRP A 6 -10.30 -13.08 -6.39
N ASP A 7 -11.50 -13.54 -6.73
CA ASP A 7 -12.48 -14.07 -5.77
C ASP A 7 -11.99 -15.35 -5.10
N THR A 8 -11.39 -16.27 -5.88
CA THR A 8 -10.77 -17.48 -5.33
C THR A 8 -9.68 -17.13 -4.34
N MET A 9 -8.81 -16.20 -4.72
CA MET A 9 -7.71 -15.82 -3.86
C MET A 9 -8.16 -15.02 -2.63
N ASP A 10 -9.24 -14.23 -2.74
CA ASP A 10 -9.87 -13.55 -1.61
C ASP A 10 -10.40 -14.54 -0.56
N THR A 11 -10.78 -15.77 -0.95
CA THR A 11 -11.19 -16.83 -0.01
C THR A 11 -10.01 -17.57 0.62
N ILE A 12 -8.87 -17.64 -0.05
CA ILE A 12 -7.67 -18.36 0.42
C ILE A 12 -6.86 -17.50 1.40
N PHE A 13 -6.78 -16.19 1.16
CA PHE A 13 -5.95 -15.28 1.96
C PHE A 13 -6.76 -14.48 3.00
N ASN A 14 -6.12 -14.18 4.12
CA ASN A 14 -6.74 -13.53 5.28
C ASN A 14 -6.06 -12.18 5.56
N GLU A 15 -6.86 -11.12 5.67
CA GLU A 15 -6.42 -9.75 5.95
C GLU A 15 -5.45 -9.64 7.13
N SER A 16 -5.66 -10.43 8.19
CA SER A 16 -4.83 -10.40 9.39
C SER A 16 -3.37 -10.81 9.17
N ARG A 17 -3.06 -11.39 8.00
CA ARG A 17 -1.71 -11.88 7.64
C ARG A 17 -1.13 -11.17 6.43
N ASP A 18 -1.95 -10.53 5.61
CA ASP A 18 -1.50 -9.97 4.33
C ASP A 18 -0.62 -8.73 4.52
N ASN A 19 -0.88 -7.93 5.54
CA ASN A 19 0.01 -6.84 5.98
C ASN A 19 1.43 -7.31 6.38
N THR A 20 1.59 -8.58 6.75
CA THR A 20 2.89 -9.19 7.10
C THR A 20 3.57 -9.89 5.93
N SER A 21 2.97 -9.86 4.73
CA SER A 21 3.49 -10.61 3.58
C SER A 21 4.83 -10.08 3.07
N LEU A 22 5.06 -8.77 3.21
CA LEU A 22 6.24 -8.10 2.68
C LEU A 22 7.06 -7.48 3.79
N GLN A 23 8.24 -8.04 3.99
CA GLN A 23 9.25 -7.58 4.93
C GLN A 23 10.48 -7.09 4.16
N ILE A 24 11.05 -5.98 4.60
CA ILE A 24 12.35 -5.51 4.13
C ILE A 24 13.29 -5.36 5.31
N CYS A 25 14.58 -5.61 5.09
CA CYS A 25 15.59 -5.61 6.13
C CYS A 25 16.76 -4.70 5.73
N ASP A 26 17.52 -4.27 6.72
CA ASP A 26 18.86 -3.73 6.45
C ASP A 26 19.76 -4.77 5.76
N GLU A 27 20.93 -4.32 5.31
CA GLU A 27 21.86 -5.14 4.53
C GLU A 27 22.28 -6.42 5.27
N GLU A 28 22.49 -6.32 6.58
CA GLU A 28 22.85 -7.42 7.46
C GLU A 28 21.67 -8.37 7.74
N GLY A 29 20.43 -7.92 7.54
CA GLY A 29 19.22 -8.67 7.84
C GLY A 29 18.88 -8.72 9.34
N THR A 30 19.40 -7.80 10.13
CA THR A 30 19.19 -7.75 11.59
C THR A 30 18.01 -6.86 11.97
N HIS A 31 17.71 -5.82 11.17
CA HIS A 31 16.58 -4.93 11.40
C HIS A 31 15.57 -5.01 10.26
N CYS A 32 14.52 -5.79 10.48
CA CYS A 32 13.46 -5.98 9.49
C CYS A 32 12.16 -5.25 9.88
N MET A 33 11.43 -4.77 8.89
CA MET A 33 10.13 -4.12 9.07
C MET A 33 9.14 -4.58 8.00
N TYR A 34 7.87 -4.66 8.37
CA TYR A 34 6.78 -4.91 7.42
C TYR A 34 6.44 -3.61 6.69
N VAL A 35 6.39 -3.69 5.36
CA VAL A 35 6.13 -2.53 4.50
C VAL A 35 4.65 -2.16 4.54
N LEU A 36 3.79 -3.16 4.35
CA LEU A 36 2.36 -2.96 4.15
C LEU A 36 1.66 -2.47 5.43
N PRO A 37 0.84 -1.41 5.34
CA PRO A 37 0.14 -0.87 6.49
C PRO A 37 -1.04 -1.76 6.94
N ASN A 38 -1.44 -1.58 8.19
CA ASN A 38 -2.70 -2.07 8.73
C ASN A 38 -3.84 -1.15 8.29
N LEU A 39 -4.83 -1.70 7.60
CA LEU A 39 -6.04 -0.94 7.28
C LEU A 39 -6.88 -0.71 8.54
N PRO A 40 -7.38 0.51 8.78
CA PRO A 40 -8.28 0.77 9.89
C PRO A 40 -9.58 -0.03 9.71
N PRO A 41 -10.22 -0.48 10.82
CA PRO A 41 -11.52 -1.12 10.73
C PRO A 41 -12.57 -0.15 10.18
N GLU A 42 -13.49 -0.64 9.35
CA GLU A 42 -14.55 0.14 8.69
C GLU A 42 -15.35 1.02 9.67
N SER A 43 -15.54 0.55 10.91
CA SER A 43 -16.25 1.28 11.97
C SER A 43 -15.59 2.61 12.39
N ALA A 44 -14.31 2.83 12.06
CA ALA A 44 -13.57 4.05 12.37
C ALA A 44 -13.85 5.21 11.41
N GLN A 45 -14.58 4.99 10.31
CA GLN A 45 -14.78 5.96 9.23
C GLN A 45 -15.83 7.06 9.51
N GLN A 46 -16.55 7.03 10.64
CA GLN A 46 -17.83 7.77 10.79
C GLN A 46 -17.81 9.10 11.58
N GLN A 47 -16.66 9.71 11.91
CA GLN A 47 -16.65 10.99 12.67
C GLN A 47 -15.85 12.10 11.97
N SER A 48 -16.46 12.79 11.00
CA SER A 48 -15.79 13.85 10.25
C SER A 48 -15.80 15.21 10.97
N THR A 49 -14.78 15.48 11.76
CA THR A 49 -14.36 16.87 12.06
C THR A 49 -13.31 17.32 11.04
N GLN A 50 -13.08 18.63 10.90
CA GLN A 50 -12.05 19.17 10.00
C GLN A 50 -10.64 18.65 10.38
N GLN A 51 -10.36 18.53 11.67
CA GLN A 51 -9.12 17.95 12.18
C GLN A 51 -9.02 16.44 11.95
N HIS A 52 -10.15 15.72 11.96
CA HIS A 52 -10.18 14.32 11.54
C HIS A 52 -9.83 14.15 10.06
N SER A 53 -10.33 15.05 9.20
CA SER A 53 -10.05 15.04 7.75
C SER A 53 -8.57 15.33 7.45
N ALA A 54 -7.95 16.25 8.20
CA ALA A 54 -6.53 16.55 8.12
C ALA A 54 -5.67 15.34 8.51
N ASN A 55 -5.98 14.69 9.64
CA ASN A 55 -5.28 13.48 10.07
C ASN A 55 -5.48 12.31 9.09
N GLN A 56 -6.65 12.20 8.47
CA GLN A 56 -6.91 11.20 7.43
C GLN A 56 -6.01 11.40 6.20
N LEU A 57 -5.73 12.64 5.78
CA LEU A 57 -4.80 12.91 4.68
C LEU A 57 -3.38 12.41 4.98
N VAL A 58 -2.90 12.59 6.21
CA VAL A 58 -1.57 12.09 6.63
C VAL A 58 -1.53 10.56 6.64
N ILE A 59 -2.59 9.90 7.15
CA ILE A 59 -2.69 8.44 7.16
C ILE A 59 -2.71 7.90 5.71
N VAL A 60 -3.50 8.50 4.84
CA VAL A 60 -3.57 8.10 3.44
C VAL A 60 -2.22 8.30 2.76
N LEU A 61 -1.53 9.42 3.00
CA LEU A 61 -0.20 9.65 2.45
C LEU A 61 0.79 8.56 2.87
N ASP A 62 0.83 8.20 4.16
CA ASP A 62 1.67 7.09 4.65
C ASP A 62 1.33 5.76 3.97
N PHE A 63 0.04 5.47 3.76
CA PHE A 63 -0.38 4.24 3.10
C PHE A 63 0.09 4.19 1.64
N VAL A 64 -0.15 5.25 0.87
CA VAL A 64 0.26 5.30 -0.54
C VAL A 64 1.77 5.17 -0.67
N GLN A 65 2.53 5.88 0.17
CA GLN A 65 4.00 5.77 0.23
C GLN A 65 4.48 4.34 0.48
N ARG A 66 3.88 3.63 1.44
CA ARG A 66 4.20 2.22 1.70
C ARG A 66 3.80 1.30 0.56
N TYR A 67 2.68 1.56 -0.11
CA TYR A 67 2.28 0.79 -1.29
C TYR A 67 3.23 0.98 -2.46
N THR A 68 3.75 2.19 -2.69
CA THR A 68 4.79 2.44 -3.70
C THR A 68 6.02 1.57 -3.46
N VAL A 69 6.56 1.58 -2.24
CA VAL A 69 7.70 0.73 -1.85
C VAL A 69 7.38 -0.76 -2.03
N ALA A 70 6.16 -1.18 -1.71
CA ALA A 70 5.75 -2.56 -1.89
C ALA A 70 5.71 -2.97 -3.37
N MET A 71 5.21 -2.09 -4.24
CA MET A 71 5.17 -2.30 -5.69
C MET A 71 6.56 -2.30 -6.30
N GLU A 72 7.46 -1.42 -5.87
CA GLU A 72 8.87 -1.41 -6.28
C GLU A 72 9.56 -2.74 -5.92
N SER A 73 9.37 -3.21 -4.68
CA SER A 73 9.91 -4.48 -4.21
C SER A 73 9.42 -5.67 -5.05
N LEU A 74 8.13 -5.68 -5.42
CA LEU A 74 7.57 -6.70 -6.32
C LEU A 74 8.13 -6.56 -7.74
N LEU A 75 8.26 -5.35 -8.28
CA LEU A 75 8.81 -5.16 -9.62
C LEU A 75 10.24 -5.70 -9.72
N LEU A 76 11.09 -5.43 -8.71
CA LEU A 76 12.44 -5.98 -8.62
C LEU A 76 12.43 -7.51 -8.56
N ASP A 77 11.59 -8.11 -7.72
CA ASP A 77 11.43 -9.57 -7.64
C ASP A 77 11.00 -10.18 -8.98
N GLN A 78 10.12 -9.50 -9.73
CA GLN A 78 9.51 -10.02 -10.95
C GLN A 78 10.39 -9.83 -12.19
N THR A 79 11.19 -8.76 -12.22
CA THR A 79 12.20 -8.51 -13.26
C THR A 79 13.38 -9.50 -13.18
N LEU A 80 13.78 -9.92 -11.98
CA LEU A 80 14.78 -10.97 -11.77
C LEU A 80 14.32 -12.37 -12.23
N HIS A 81 13.02 -12.55 -12.45
CA HIS A 81 12.42 -13.85 -12.74
C HIS A 81 11.56 -13.86 -14.02
N GLU A 82 11.75 -12.88 -14.91
CA GLU A 82 11.17 -12.79 -16.26
C GLU A 82 9.64 -13.02 -16.31
N ASN A 83 8.88 -12.33 -15.45
CA ASN A 83 7.42 -12.51 -15.40
C ASN A 83 6.64 -11.54 -16.32
N VAL A 84 5.51 -12.00 -16.83
CA VAL A 84 4.64 -11.36 -17.83
C VAL A 84 3.98 -10.07 -17.31
N PHE A 85 3.94 -9.86 -16.00
CA PHE A 85 3.20 -8.76 -15.36
C PHE A 85 4.04 -7.51 -15.06
N ALA A 86 5.33 -7.50 -15.42
CA ALA A 86 6.26 -6.42 -15.05
C ALA A 86 5.79 -5.04 -15.53
N SER A 87 5.19 -4.95 -16.72
CA SER A 87 4.67 -3.69 -17.27
C SER A 87 3.46 -3.17 -16.49
N GLN A 88 2.50 -4.03 -16.13
CA GLN A 88 1.35 -3.62 -15.32
C GLN A 88 1.77 -3.20 -13.91
N MET A 89 2.76 -3.88 -13.31
CA MET A 89 3.29 -3.47 -12.01
C MET A 89 4.01 -2.11 -12.07
N ALA A 90 4.76 -1.84 -13.14
CA ALA A 90 5.38 -0.54 -13.37
C ALA A 90 4.35 0.58 -13.56
N GLU A 91 3.25 0.31 -14.26
CA GLU A 91 2.15 1.27 -14.42
C GLU A 91 1.46 1.59 -13.08
N ILE A 92 1.17 0.57 -12.27
CA ILE A 92 0.61 0.76 -10.92
C ILE A 92 1.57 1.58 -10.04
N HIS A 93 2.86 1.28 -10.08
CA HIS A 93 3.88 2.04 -9.35
C HIS A 93 3.87 3.53 -9.73
N ALA A 94 3.92 3.84 -11.03
CA ALA A 94 3.89 5.22 -11.52
C ALA A 94 2.61 5.96 -11.11
N ASN A 95 1.45 5.28 -11.11
CA ASN A 95 0.19 5.85 -10.66
C ASN A 95 0.20 6.15 -9.15
N LEU A 96 0.82 5.30 -8.33
CA LEU A 96 0.99 5.54 -6.89
C LEU A 96 1.92 6.73 -6.63
N GLU A 97 3.02 6.87 -7.38
CA GLU A 97 3.91 8.04 -7.29
C GLU A 97 3.17 9.34 -7.60
N GLY A 98 2.38 9.39 -8.68
CA GLY A 98 1.56 10.56 -8.99
C GLY A 98 0.50 10.89 -7.92
N LEU A 99 -0.03 9.87 -7.24
CA LEU A 99 -0.94 10.06 -6.10
C LEU A 99 -0.21 10.65 -4.88
N ILE A 100 1.03 10.22 -4.61
CA ILE A 100 1.87 10.78 -3.53
C ILE A 100 2.08 12.27 -3.76
N ASP A 101 2.48 12.67 -4.97
CA ASP A 101 2.72 14.09 -5.31
C ASP A 101 1.47 14.95 -5.06
N SER A 102 0.29 14.42 -5.41
CA SER A 102 -0.99 15.09 -5.19
C SER A 102 -1.34 15.22 -3.70
N LEU A 103 -1.06 14.18 -2.92
CA LEU A 103 -1.33 14.14 -1.48
C LEU A 103 -0.35 15.02 -0.68
N ILE A 104 0.94 15.03 -1.02
CA ILE A 104 1.95 15.90 -0.39
C ILE A 104 1.53 17.37 -0.52
N ASN A 105 1.16 17.78 -1.73
CA ASN A 105 0.68 19.13 -1.97
C ASN A 105 -0.54 19.47 -1.07
N SER A 106 -1.45 18.51 -0.89
CA SER A 106 -2.65 18.69 -0.06
C SER A 106 -2.32 18.73 1.44
N VAL A 107 -1.38 17.92 1.92
CA VAL A 107 -0.89 17.87 3.30
C VAL A 107 -0.17 19.17 3.67
N ILE A 108 0.71 19.67 2.80
CA ILE A 108 1.42 20.95 2.98
C ILE A 108 0.43 22.11 3.06
N MET A 109 -0.59 22.13 2.19
CA MET A 109 -1.64 23.17 2.22
C MET A 109 -2.47 23.14 3.51
N CYS A 110 -2.47 22.03 4.24
CA CYS A 110 -3.13 21.89 5.53
C CYS A 110 -2.20 22.15 6.74
N ASP A 111 -0.96 22.61 6.51
CA ASP A 111 0.08 22.82 7.54
C ASP A 111 0.39 21.56 8.35
N LEU A 112 0.32 20.40 7.70
CA LEU A 112 0.63 19.10 8.28
C LEU A 112 2.04 18.67 7.84
N GLN A 113 2.74 17.93 8.71
CA GLN A 113 4.06 17.39 8.41
C GLN A 113 3.94 15.95 7.88
N PRO A 114 4.39 15.64 6.66
CA PRO A 114 4.41 14.28 6.14
C PRO A 114 5.40 13.41 6.94
N TYR A 115 5.11 12.12 7.06
CA TYR A 115 5.95 11.19 7.81
C TYR A 115 7.10 10.65 6.94
N GLU A 116 8.05 11.51 6.57
CA GLU A 116 9.15 11.21 5.64
C GLU A 116 10.10 10.11 6.13
N ALA A 117 10.17 9.90 7.46
CA ALA A 117 11.11 8.99 8.10
C ALA A 117 10.90 7.52 7.73
N ILE A 118 9.68 7.12 7.35
CA ILE A 118 9.41 5.72 6.97
C ILE A 118 9.94 5.47 5.57
N VAL A 119 9.60 6.31 4.58
CA VAL A 119 10.05 6.15 3.18
C VAL A 119 11.57 6.24 3.05
N ALA A 120 12.19 7.21 3.72
CA ALA A 120 13.64 7.36 3.72
C ALA A 120 14.36 6.16 4.39
N ASN A 121 13.74 5.51 5.37
CA ASN A 121 14.27 4.28 5.97
C ASN A 121 14.01 3.03 5.12
N LEU A 122 13.02 3.07 4.20
CA LEU A 122 12.66 1.95 3.36
C LEU A 122 13.54 1.88 2.09
N SER A 123 13.99 3.02 1.55
CA SER A 123 14.79 3.09 0.31
C SER A 123 16.21 2.53 0.43
N VAL A 124 16.72 2.34 1.66
CA VAL A 124 18.08 1.82 1.93
C VAL A 124 18.08 0.32 2.26
N ARG A 125 16.91 -0.32 2.26
CA ARG A 125 16.74 -1.69 2.76
C ARG A 125 16.63 -2.69 1.60
N MET A 126 17.36 -3.80 1.72
CA MET A 126 17.31 -4.87 0.73
C MET A 126 16.10 -5.76 0.99
N TYR A 127 15.40 -6.11 -0.08
CA TYR A 127 14.38 -7.15 -0.04
C TYR A 127 15.01 -8.50 0.28
N LYS A 128 14.67 -9.05 1.45
CA LYS A 128 14.87 -10.47 1.77
C LYS A 128 13.51 -11.12 1.75
N GLY A 129 13.21 -11.85 0.68
CA GLY A 129 12.02 -12.69 0.65
C GLY A 129 12.06 -13.68 1.83
N GLY A 130 11.08 -13.61 2.74
CA GLY A 130 11.01 -14.52 3.88
C GLY A 130 11.01 -15.99 3.44
N ASP A 131 11.86 -16.80 4.09
CA ASP A 131 12.23 -18.18 3.69
C ASP A 131 11.07 -19.19 3.64
N THR A 132 9.88 -18.86 4.14
CA THR A 132 8.80 -19.84 4.36
C THR A 132 7.54 -19.64 3.50
N VAL A 133 7.37 -18.49 2.86
CA VAL A 133 6.20 -18.21 2.01
C VAL A 133 6.60 -18.35 0.55
N ILE A 134 5.86 -19.17 -0.21
CA ILE A 134 6.09 -19.32 -1.66
C ILE A 134 6.02 -17.92 -2.29
N ARG A 135 7.07 -17.52 -3.02
CA ARG A 135 7.23 -16.19 -3.65
C ARG A 135 5.94 -15.69 -4.32
N ALA A 136 5.28 -16.62 -5.00
CA ALA A 136 3.95 -16.50 -5.58
C ALA A 136 2.89 -15.91 -4.65
N GLU A 137 2.71 -16.54 -3.50
CA GLU A 137 1.71 -16.16 -2.50
C GLU A 137 2.07 -14.81 -1.88
N ARG A 138 3.36 -14.56 -1.63
CA ARG A 138 3.81 -13.25 -1.14
C ARG A 138 3.43 -12.15 -2.12
N GLY A 139 3.77 -12.33 -3.41
CA GLY A 139 3.40 -11.38 -4.45
C GLY A 139 1.90 -11.12 -4.50
N PHE A 140 1.11 -12.19 -4.42
CA PHE A 140 -0.33 -12.08 -4.43
C PHE A 140 -0.89 -11.35 -3.19
N ARG A 141 -0.51 -11.75 -1.98
CA ARG A 141 -0.97 -11.12 -0.73
C ARG A 141 -0.64 -9.62 -0.71
N THR A 142 0.54 -9.26 -1.20
CA THR A 142 0.94 -7.86 -1.35
C THR A 142 0.03 -7.11 -2.33
N LEU A 143 -0.21 -7.63 -3.54
CA LEU A 143 -1.09 -7.00 -4.52
C LEU A 143 -2.53 -6.87 -4.00
N ARG A 144 -3.02 -7.88 -3.28
CA ARG A 144 -4.35 -7.85 -2.64
C ARG A 144 -4.44 -6.74 -1.60
N GLN A 145 -3.43 -6.60 -0.74
CA GLN A 145 -3.41 -5.55 0.29
C GLN A 145 -3.32 -4.15 -0.32
N VAL A 146 -2.53 -3.98 -1.40
CA VAL A 146 -2.49 -2.73 -2.17
C VAL A 146 -3.87 -2.41 -2.75
N ARG A 147 -4.54 -3.38 -3.38
CA ARG A 147 -5.90 -3.21 -3.93
C ARG A 147 -6.91 -2.79 -2.85
N ARG A 148 -6.91 -3.45 -1.69
CA ARG A 148 -7.81 -3.11 -0.56
C ARG A 148 -7.51 -1.72 0.00
N GLY A 149 -6.24 -1.35 0.10
CA GLY A 149 -5.85 0.00 0.50
C GLY A 149 -6.31 1.07 -0.46
N LEU A 150 -6.18 0.84 -1.76
CA LEU A 150 -6.71 1.74 -2.78
C LEU A 150 -8.23 1.87 -2.69
N GLN A 151 -8.95 0.76 -2.46
CA GLN A 151 -10.39 0.82 -2.23
C GLN A 151 -10.74 1.64 -0.99
N TYR A 152 -10.05 1.43 0.13
CA TYR A 152 -10.23 2.22 1.34
C TYR A 152 -10.02 3.72 1.11
N ILE A 153 -9.00 4.09 0.33
CA ILE A 153 -8.74 5.48 -0.06
C ILE A 153 -9.89 6.03 -0.91
N ILE A 154 -10.37 5.25 -1.89
CA ILE A 154 -11.53 5.61 -2.71
C ILE A 154 -12.77 5.81 -1.83
N ASP A 155 -13.00 4.97 -0.83
CA ASP A 155 -14.19 5.07 0.03
C ASP A 155 -14.16 6.33 0.91
N ILE A 156 -12.97 6.71 1.41
CA ILE A 156 -12.78 7.96 2.17
C ILE A 156 -13.09 9.20 1.32
N PHE A 157 -12.59 9.25 0.09
CA PHE A 157 -12.73 10.47 -0.74
C PHE A 157 -13.96 10.44 -1.65
N GLY A 158 -14.47 9.26 -2.00
CA GLY A 158 -15.58 9.03 -2.92
C GLY A 158 -16.96 9.20 -2.29
N THR A 159 -17.08 9.11 -0.96
CA THR A 159 -18.35 9.32 -0.23
C THR A 159 -18.85 10.77 -0.23
N ARG A 160 -18.12 11.73 -0.83
CA ARG A 160 -18.58 13.14 -0.96
C ARG A 160 -19.62 13.41 -2.05
N SER A 161 -20.06 12.41 -2.82
CA SER A 161 -21.05 12.58 -3.90
C SER A 161 -22.48 12.15 -3.53
N LEU A 162 -22.98 12.53 -2.35
CA LEU A 162 -24.41 12.52 -2.05
C LEU A 162 -24.80 13.84 -1.37
N ILE A 163 -24.66 14.94 -2.11
CA ILE A 163 -25.45 16.14 -1.84
C ILE A 163 -26.90 15.77 -2.16
N PRO A 164 -27.84 15.79 -1.21
CA PRO A 164 -29.25 15.66 -1.57
C PRO A 164 -29.59 16.84 -2.47
N LYS A 165 -30.01 16.56 -3.70
CA LYS A 165 -30.71 17.58 -4.49
C LYS A 165 -31.97 17.94 -3.71
N SER A 166 -32.00 19.23 -3.35
CA SER A 166 -33.12 20.03 -2.85
C SER A 166 -34.50 19.48 -3.16
#